data_AF-A0A2N5YVX7-F1
#
_entry.id   AF-A0A2N5YVX7-F1
#
_cell.length_a   1.000
_cell.length_b   1.000
_cell.length_c   1.000
_cell.angle_alpha   90.00
_cell.angle_beta   90.00
_cell.angle_gamma   90.00
#
_symmetry.space_group_name_H-M   'P 1'
#
loop_
_entity.id
_entity.type
_entity.pdbx_description
1 polymer ?
#
loop_
_entity_poly.entity_id
_entity_poly.type
_entity_poly.pdbx_seq_one_letter_code
_entity_poly.pdbx_strand_id
1 'polypeptide(L)'
;MKKLILLFVGILFFAGMYATQDEGMWIHSKVAQLNYADMQKLGCKLTAEEIYSINNSSLKDAIFQLQSEDGMGFCTGEIVSKQGLLFTNHHCGYEAITSLSTTEHNYLDDGYWASSLEEEISVPGIRVTRVVRIDDVTERVLKDITDETTEAEREKIVSKAIKEIEAEAIEGTHYEAAVSEMYQGGEYYLFVYEAFGDVRFVGAPPSAIGKFGGDTDNWMWPRHTGDFSIFRVYMSPDGKQTDGYSEDNVPYVPLHSLPISIKGVKEGDFTMIMGYPGQTERYLSYYGMIYKRDYFNPTIVNLLDVQLKTLKQDMEASEEIRLAYADSYASNANGWKLFDCEALTLRNTDAIQQKEALEADFQKWVDSDETRKAKYGNVLPSLKESYEAFGPATEDIIYLSLGLLQAGEHVMNVQSFMSLNGLLDDTKGNADAINMTVENLKAETDEMFEKYYVATDKKVFKALLVYYIEQVPAEKRNAVFADYIFKNFKGKTEMESLDKFVDAVFEKSIFTDKARMDAFLAKPSKKVLDKDPMFNYVQGVFGDLMGVQMAYLGAMENIGVNERLFIEGLREFQTDRTFYPDANSTLRLTYGTVQSYDPRDAVHYKYLTYADGII
;
A
#
# COMPACT_ATOMS: atom_id res chain seq x y z
N MET A 1 7.92 -52.73 36.30
CA MET A 1 8.26 -51.30 36.46
C MET A 1 9.01 -50.70 35.26
N LYS A 2 10.09 -51.29 34.74
CA LYS A 2 10.80 -50.73 33.56
C LYS A 2 9.97 -50.64 32.26
N LYS A 3 8.96 -51.48 32.05
CA LYS A 3 8.05 -51.41 30.88
C LYS A 3 6.93 -50.36 31.00
N LEU A 4 6.61 -49.89 32.20
CA LEU A 4 5.62 -48.83 32.43
C LEU A 4 6.23 -47.42 32.28
N ILE A 5 7.53 -47.27 32.59
CA ILE A 5 8.27 -46.01 32.42
C ILE A 5 8.51 -45.71 30.93
N LEU A 6 8.74 -46.74 30.09
CA LEU A 6 8.86 -46.57 28.64
C LEU A 6 7.53 -46.17 27.96
N LEU A 7 6.38 -46.58 28.53
CA LEU A 7 5.06 -46.16 28.03
C LEU A 7 4.76 -44.69 28.40
N PHE A 8 5.20 -44.25 29.59
CA PHE A 8 5.03 -42.85 30.03
C PHE A 8 5.96 -41.88 29.30
N VAL A 9 7.19 -42.30 28.96
CA VAL A 9 8.12 -41.51 28.14
C VAL A 9 7.68 -41.48 26.66
N GLY A 10 7.01 -42.53 26.16
CA GLY A 10 6.43 -42.53 24.80
C GLY A 10 5.22 -41.60 24.63
N ILE A 11 4.40 -41.43 25.67
CA ILE A 11 3.23 -40.52 25.63
C ILE A 11 3.66 -39.04 25.76
N LEU A 12 4.76 -38.76 26.45
CA LEU A 12 5.33 -37.40 26.54
C LEU A 12 5.99 -36.90 25.25
N PHE A 13 6.32 -37.80 24.30
CA PHE A 13 6.87 -37.42 22.99
C PHE A 13 5.81 -37.17 21.90
N PHE A 14 4.53 -37.51 22.16
CA PHE A 14 3.43 -37.28 21.21
C PHE A 14 2.52 -36.09 21.59
N ALA A 15 2.70 -35.49 22.75
CA ALA A 15 2.11 -34.20 23.09
C ALA A 15 3.05 -33.08 22.63
N GLY A 16 3.28 -32.99 21.32
CA GLY A 16 3.66 -31.70 20.76
C GLY A 16 2.51 -30.76 21.07
N MET A 17 2.69 -29.83 22.01
CA MET A 17 1.86 -28.65 22.06
C MET A 17 2.10 -27.95 20.73
N TYR A 18 1.26 -28.25 19.74
CA TYR A 18 1.07 -27.34 18.62
C TYR A 18 0.55 -26.06 19.27
N ALA A 19 1.45 -25.10 19.46
CA ALA A 19 1.02 -23.73 19.65
C ALA A 19 0.22 -23.40 18.39
N THR A 20 -1.10 -23.37 18.51
CA THR A 20 -1.94 -22.79 17.49
C THR A 20 -1.59 -21.32 17.46
N GLN A 21 -1.08 -20.85 16.33
CA GLN A 21 -0.77 -19.43 16.17
C GLN A 21 -2.09 -18.66 16.30
N ASP A 22 -2.20 -17.80 17.32
CA ASP A 22 -3.30 -16.87 17.54
C ASP A 22 -3.17 -15.69 16.54
N GLU A 23 -3.11 -16.00 15.25
CA GLU A 23 -3.02 -15.02 14.17
C GLU A 23 -4.38 -14.79 13.50
N GLY A 24 -4.59 -13.59 12.96
CA GLY A 24 -5.76 -13.32 12.13
C GLY A 24 -6.12 -11.85 11.98
N MET A 25 -6.58 -11.47 10.78
CA MET A 25 -7.15 -10.17 10.45
C MET A 25 -8.62 -10.37 10.07
N TRP A 26 -9.46 -10.47 11.09
CA TRP A 26 -10.83 -10.97 11.04
C TRP A 26 -11.83 -9.94 10.53
N ILE A 27 -12.79 -10.39 9.71
CA ILE A 27 -13.94 -9.57 9.32
C ILE A 27 -14.91 -9.49 10.50
N HIS A 28 -15.27 -8.26 10.90
CA HIS A 28 -16.07 -7.99 12.09
C HIS A 28 -17.40 -8.74 12.15
N SER A 29 -18.11 -8.86 11.03
CA SER A 29 -19.39 -9.58 10.95
C SER A 29 -19.25 -11.09 11.21
N LYS A 30 -18.03 -11.65 11.17
CA LYS A 30 -17.74 -13.07 11.46
C LYS A 30 -17.10 -13.30 12.83
N VAL A 31 -16.58 -12.26 13.51
CA VAL A 31 -15.86 -12.36 14.80
C VAL A 31 -16.71 -13.07 15.87
N ALA A 32 -18.00 -12.75 15.95
CA ALA A 32 -18.92 -13.37 16.90
C ALA A 32 -19.01 -14.90 16.74
N GLN A 33 -18.89 -15.39 15.49
CA GLN A 33 -19.02 -16.80 15.14
C GLN A 33 -17.68 -17.53 15.27
N LEU A 34 -16.59 -16.90 14.84
CA LEU A 34 -15.30 -17.57 14.65
C LEU A 34 -14.35 -17.42 15.85
N ASN A 35 -14.37 -16.28 16.54
CA ASN A 35 -13.25 -15.87 17.39
C ASN A 35 -13.65 -15.51 18.82
N TYR A 36 -14.91 -15.15 19.05
CA TYR A 36 -15.33 -14.53 20.31
C TYR A 36 -15.06 -15.41 21.55
N ALA A 37 -15.23 -16.73 21.43
CA ALA A 37 -14.91 -17.67 22.51
C ALA A 37 -13.42 -17.63 22.89
N ASP A 38 -12.52 -17.48 21.92
CA ASP A 38 -11.08 -17.41 22.17
C ASP A 38 -10.68 -16.04 22.72
N MET A 39 -11.30 -14.95 22.24
CA MET A 39 -11.13 -13.62 22.83
C MET A 39 -11.50 -13.63 24.32
N GLN A 40 -12.62 -14.27 24.69
CA GLN A 40 -13.03 -14.40 26.09
C GLN A 40 -12.03 -15.20 26.92
N LYS A 41 -11.48 -16.31 26.39
CA LYS A 41 -10.44 -17.11 27.07
C LYS A 41 -9.18 -16.28 27.33
N LEU A 42 -8.82 -15.38 26.41
CA LEU A 42 -7.68 -14.46 26.55
C LEU A 42 -7.96 -13.26 27.47
N GLY A 43 -9.21 -13.08 27.94
CA GLY A 43 -9.56 -12.06 28.92
C GLY A 43 -10.43 -10.91 28.39
N CYS A 44 -10.95 -11.01 27.15
CA CYS A 44 -11.92 -10.06 26.64
C CYS A 44 -13.19 -10.05 27.51
N LYS A 45 -13.59 -8.84 27.94
CA LYS A 45 -14.80 -8.62 28.75
C LYS A 45 -15.93 -7.95 27.97
N LEU A 46 -15.66 -7.52 26.75
CA LEU A 46 -16.66 -6.94 25.86
C LEU A 46 -17.53 -8.06 25.30
N THR A 47 -18.79 -7.75 25.05
CA THR A 47 -19.69 -8.57 24.25
C THR A 47 -19.37 -8.44 22.75
N ALA A 48 -19.78 -9.41 21.96
CA ALA A 48 -19.63 -9.33 20.50
C ALA A 48 -20.37 -8.10 19.92
N GLU A 49 -21.53 -7.74 20.48
CA GLU A 49 -22.31 -6.56 20.07
C GLU A 49 -21.63 -5.23 20.44
N GLU A 50 -20.90 -5.17 21.57
CA GLU A 50 -20.10 -3.99 21.93
C GLU A 50 -18.93 -3.79 20.96
N ILE A 51 -18.41 -4.86 20.35
CA ILE A 51 -17.36 -4.79 19.33
C ILE A 51 -17.97 -4.38 17.98
N TYR A 52 -18.97 -5.13 17.49
CA TYR A 52 -19.64 -4.89 16.22
C TYR A 52 -21.15 -5.09 16.35
N SER A 53 -21.91 -4.02 16.09
CA SER A 53 -23.37 -4.08 15.94
C SER A 53 -23.81 -3.22 14.76
N ILE A 54 -24.79 -3.71 14.00
CA ILE A 54 -25.44 -2.92 12.93
C ILE A 54 -26.55 -2.05 13.52
N ASN A 55 -27.22 -2.52 14.57
CA ASN A 55 -28.43 -1.91 15.11
C ASN A 55 -28.16 -0.95 16.28
N ASN A 56 -27.00 -1.08 16.93
CA ASN A 56 -26.60 -0.27 18.07
C ASN A 56 -25.22 0.33 17.83
N SER A 57 -24.87 1.38 18.59
CA SER A 57 -23.49 1.86 18.64
C SER A 57 -22.54 0.78 19.16
N SER A 58 -21.39 0.63 18.51
CA SER A 58 -20.32 -0.28 18.94
C SER A 58 -18.94 0.34 18.72
N LEU A 59 -17.87 -0.37 19.07
CA LEU A 59 -16.49 0.10 18.86
C LEU A 59 -16.21 0.49 17.40
N LYS A 60 -16.82 -0.21 16.42
CA LYS A 60 -16.66 0.10 14.98
C LYS A 60 -16.93 1.57 14.66
N ASP A 61 -17.86 2.20 15.37
CA ASP A 61 -18.28 3.57 15.07
C ASP A 61 -17.27 4.63 15.53
N ALA A 62 -16.26 4.22 16.30
CA ALA A 62 -15.14 5.06 16.69
C ALA A 62 -13.89 4.83 15.84
N ILE A 63 -13.86 3.85 14.95
CA ILE A 63 -12.70 3.52 14.11
C ILE A 63 -12.93 4.05 12.70
N PHE A 64 -12.01 4.90 12.25
CA PHE A 64 -12.08 5.59 10.97
C PHE A 64 -10.90 5.21 10.09
N GLN A 65 -11.12 5.15 8.78
CA GLN A 65 -10.06 5.12 7.79
C GLN A 65 -9.74 6.56 7.41
N LEU A 66 -8.46 6.93 7.43
CA LEU A 66 -8.00 8.14 6.78
C LEU A 66 -7.85 7.85 5.28
N GLN A 67 -8.41 8.73 4.46
CA GLN A 67 -8.41 8.60 3.01
C GLN A 67 -7.99 9.92 2.36
N SER A 68 -7.35 9.82 1.20
CA SER A 68 -7.22 10.95 0.27
C SER A 68 -8.59 11.32 -0.30
N GLU A 69 -8.67 12.48 -0.94
CA GLU A 69 -9.91 13.01 -1.54
C GLU A 69 -10.53 12.08 -2.60
N ASP A 70 -9.70 11.33 -3.32
CA ASP A 70 -10.12 10.31 -4.29
C ASP A 70 -10.58 8.98 -3.65
N GLY A 71 -10.55 8.88 -2.32
CA GLY A 71 -11.03 7.75 -1.55
C GLY A 71 -10.00 6.65 -1.29
N MET A 72 -8.73 6.82 -1.66
CA MET A 72 -7.69 5.84 -1.32
C MET A 72 -7.38 5.90 0.19
N GLY A 73 -7.61 4.78 0.88
CA GLY A 73 -7.31 4.66 2.30
C GLY A 73 -5.83 4.39 2.58
N PHE A 74 -5.25 5.17 3.50
CA PHE A 74 -3.82 5.08 3.82
C PHE A 74 -3.53 4.79 5.30
N CYS A 75 -4.43 5.13 6.22
CA CYS A 75 -4.23 4.92 7.65
C CYS A 75 -5.53 4.64 8.41
N THR A 76 -5.37 4.28 9.69
CA THR A 76 -6.47 4.17 10.66
C THR A 76 -6.41 5.33 11.65
N GLY A 77 -7.58 5.81 12.08
CA GLY A 77 -7.72 6.77 13.17
C GLY A 77 -8.86 6.36 14.11
N GLU A 78 -8.86 6.94 15.30
CA GLU A 78 -9.82 6.60 16.35
C GLU A 78 -10.38 7.83 17.07
N ILE A 79 -11.72 7.86 17.24
CA ILE A 79 -12.41 8.92 17.96
C ILE A 79 -12.35 8.68 19.46
N VAL A 80 -11.81 9.65 20.20
CA VAL A 80 -11.57 9.56 21.65
C VAL A 80 -12.33 10.60 22.46
N SER A 81 -13.19 11.40 21.83
CA SER A 81 -13.97 12.45 22.49
C SER A 81 -15.39 12.56 21.94
N LYS A 82 -16.26 13.28 22.66
CA LYS A 82 -17.63 13.59 22.21
C LYS A 82 -17.74 14.71 21.16
N GLN A 83 -16.60 15.25 20.72
CA GLN A 83 -16.51 16.37 19.77
C GLN A 83 -15.53 16.03 18.64
N GLY A 84 -15.55 14.80 18.16
CA GLY A 84 -14.86 14.41 16.93
C GLY A 84 -13.34 14.39 16.99
N LEU A 85 -12.71 14.53 18.17
CA LEU A 85 -11.26 14.43 18.31
C LEU A 85 -10.78 13.04 17.89
N LEU A 86 -9.93 13.00 16.88
CA LEU A 86 -9.42 11.81 16.21
C LEU A 86 -7.91 11.70 16.45
N PHE A 87 -7.46 10.55 16.93
CA PHE A 87 -6.04 10.24 17.06
C PHE A 87 -5.62 9.31 15.92
N THR A 88 -4.40 9.52 15.40
CA THR A 88 -3.73 8.63 14.45
C THR A 88 -2.22 8.74 14.67
N ASN A 89 -1.41 8.05 13.87
CA ASN A 89 0.04 8.14 13.98
C ASN A 89 0.58 9.48 13.45
N HIS A 90 1.77 9.90 13.89
CA HIS A 90 2.46 11.07 13.37
C HIS A 90 2.79 10.86 11.89
N HIS A 91 3.24 9.65 11.51
CA HIS A 91 3.53 9.34 10.12
C HIS A 91 2.26 9.30 9.23
N CYS A 92 1.07 9.02 9.80
CA CYS A 92 -0.20 9.09 9.08
C CYS A 92 -0.64 10.54 8.81
N GLY A 93 -0.38 11.45 9.75
CA GLY A 93 -0.61 12.89 9.57
C GLY A 93 0.56 13.61 8.89
N TYR A 94 1.58 12.90 8.40
CA TYR A 94 2.84 13.50 8.00
C TYR A 94 2.68 14.42 6.79
N GLU A 95 1.91 14.01 5.79
CA GLU A 95 1.58 14.84 4.63
C GLU A 95 0.88 16.15 5.05
N ALA A 96 -0.04 16.09 6.02
CA ALA A 96 -0.66 17.29 6.59
C ALA A 96 0.38 18.18 7.30
N ILE A 97 1.26 17.58 8.10
CA ILE A 97 2.31 18.31 8.83
C ILE A 97 3.28 18.97 7.86
N THR A 98 3.72 18.28 6.80
CA THR A 98 4.67 18.79 5.81
C THR A 98 4.05 19.85 4.90
N SER A 99 2.82 19.64 4.42
CA SER A 99 2.12 20.60 3.56
C SER A 99 1.83 21.92 4.28
N LEU A 100 1.51 21.85 5.58
CA LEU A 100 1.29 23.03 6.41
C LEU A 100 2.59 23.68 6.91
N SER A 101 3.72 22.99 6.84
CA SER A 101 5.02 23.51 7.30
C SER A 101 5.63 24.48 6.30
N THR A 102 6.22 25.55 6.81
CA THR A 102 7.05 26.51 6.08
C THR A 102 8.35 26.75 6.83
N THR A 103 9.29 27.47 6.24
CA THR A 103 10.51 27.88 6.94
C THR A 103 10.26 28.87 8.08
N GLU A 104 9.11 29.57 8.09
CA GLU A 104 8.68 30.45 9.19
C GLU A 104 7.86 29.69 10.26
N HIS A 105 7.08 28.70 9.84
CA HIS A 105 6.24 27.86 10.69
C HIS A 105 6.54 26.39 10.42
N ASN A 106 7.61 25.87 11.03
CA ASN A 106 8.11 24.53 10.77
C ASN A 106 7.48 23.52 11.75
N TYR A 107 6.26 23.07 11.46
CA TYR A 107 5.55 22.11 12.30
C TYR A 107 6.22 20.73 12.34
N LEU A 108 7.04 20.40 11.34
CA LEU A 108 7.86 19.19 11.37
C LEU A 108 8.88 19.21 12.52
N ASP A 109 9.59 20.31 12.72
CA ASP A 109 10.68 20.39 13.70
C ASP A 109 10.19 20.88 15.07
N ASP A 110 9.20 21.77 15.10
CA ASP A 110 8.70 22.39 16.32
C ASP A 110 7.42 21.72 16.88
N GLY A 111 6.72 20.94 16.06
CA GLY A 111 5.37 20.46 16.35
C GLY A 111 4.32 21.57 16.24
N TYR A 112 3.07 21.23 16.52
CA TYR A 112 1.94 22.16 16.50
C TYR A 112 0.87 21.74 17.50
N TRP A 113 0.19 22.71 18.14
CA TRP A 113 -0.90 22.48 19.09
C TRP A 113 -1.91 23.63 19.05
N ALA A 114 -3.08 23.39 18.47
CA ALA A 114 -4.20 24.33 18.52
C ALA A 114 -4.70 24.51 19.96
N SER A 115 -4.77 25.75 20.43
CA SER A 115 -5.25 26.07 21.79
C SER A 115 -6.77 26.28 21.85
N SER A 116 -7.43 26.35 20.69
CA SER A 116 -8.86 26.60 20.51
C SER A 116 -9.38 25.95 19.21
N LEU A 117 -10.70 25.85 19.03
CA LEU A 117 -11.29 25.28 17.80
C LEU A 117 -10.98 26.16 16.58
N GLU A 118 -10.89 27.47 16.79
CA GLU A 118 -10.59 28.47 15.78
C GLU A 118 -9.14 28.42 15.29
N GLU A 119 -8.24 27.81 16.08
CA GLU A 119 -6.85 27.58 15.69
C GLU A 119 -6.65 26.28 14.90
N GLU A 120 -7.61 25.35 14.92
CA GLU A 120 -7.50 24.08 14.17
C GLU A 120 -7.42 24.34 12.66
N ILE A 121 -6.41 23.76 12.01
CA ILE A 121 -6.06 24.10 10.62
C ILE A 121 -6.76 23.13 9.67
N SER A 122 -7.55 23.63 8.73
CA SER A 122 -8.13 22.79 7.67
C SER A 122 -7.03 22.14 6.83
N VAL A 123 -7.17 20.85 6.52
CA VAL A 123 -6.25 20.12 5.66
C VAL A 123 -6.97 19.68 4.39
N PRO A 124 -6.82 20.42 3.27
CA PRO A 124 -7.35 19.99 1.98
C PRO A 124 -6.82 18.62 1.58
N GLY A 125 -7.60 17.84 0.82
CA GLY A 125 -7.16 16.55 0.30
C GLY A 125 -7.31 15.37 1.27
N ILE A 126 -7.64 15.59 2.55
CA ILE A 126 -7.86 14.52 3.54
C ILE A 126 -9.33 14.43 3.91
N ARG A 127 -9.86 13.21 3.89
CA ARG A 127 -11.17 12.87 4.44
C ARG A 127 -11.05 11.65 5.36
N VAL A 128 -12.10 11.39 6.13
CA VAL A 128 -12.20 10.16 6.93
C VAL A 128 -13.50 9.41 6.68
N THR A 129 -13.45 8.08 6.72
CA THR A 129 -14.63 7.23 6.55
C THR A 129 -14.78 6.26 7.71
N ARG A 130 -16.02 5.93 8.07
CA ARG A 130 -16.33 4.89 9.07
C ARG A 130 -17.26 3.84 8.47
N VAL A 131 -17.15 2.60 8.93
CA VAL A 131 -18.03 1.51 8.48
C VAL A 131 -19.39 1.60 9.16
N VAL A 132 -20.45 1.73 8.36
CA VAL A 132 -21.85 1.67 8.78
C VAL A 132 -22.31 0.23 8.93
N ARG A 133 -22.14 -0.60 7.90
CA ARG A 133 -22.47 -2.03 7.91
C ARG A 133 -21.58 -2.83 6.95
N ILE A 134 -21.56 -4.15 7.15
CA ILE A 134 -20.81 -5.11 6.32
C ILE A 134 -21.76 -6.27 6.00
N ASP A 135 -21.99 -6.53 4.72
CA ASP A 135 -22.88 -7.57 4.22
C ASP A 135 -22.10 -8.61 3.40
N ASP A 136 -22.36 -9.89 3.62
CA ASP A 136 -21.82 -10.99 2.79
C ASP A 136 -22.65 -11.08 1.49
N VAL A 137 -22.03 -10.77 0.36
CA VAL A 137 -22.70 -10.73 -0.96
C VAL A 137 -22.16 -11.78 -1.92
N THR A 138 -21.39 -12.74 -1.39
CA THR A 138 -20.68 -13.77 -2.16
C THR A 138 -21.60 -14.54 -3.10
N GLU A 139 -22.74 -15.03 -2.61
CA GLU A 139 -23.70 -15.80 -3.40
C GLU A 139 -24.25 -14.98 -4.58
N ARG A 140 -24.48 -13.68 -4.38
CA ARG A 140 -25.01 -12.80 -5.42
C ARG A 140 -23.95 -12.50 -6.48
N VAL A 141 -22.71 -12.27 -6.08
CA VAL A 141 -21.60 -11.98 -7.00
C VAL A 141 -21.24 -13.21 -7.83
N LEU A 142 -21.25 -14.40 -7.22
CA LEU A 142 -20.81 -15.65 -7.86
C LEU A 142 -21.93 -16.48 -8.51
N LYS A 143 -23.17 -15.98 -8.51
CA LYS A 143 -24.38 -16.73 -8.90
C LYS A 143 -24.30 -17.46 -10.25
N ASP A 144 -23.71 -16.81 -11.26
CA ASP A 144 -23.66 -17.31 -12.63
C ASP A 144 -22.27 -17.82 -13.03
N ILE A 145 -21.40 -18.09 -12.04
CA ILE A 145 -20.03 -18.56 -12.28
C ILE A 145 -19.92 -20.05 -11.93
N THR A 146 -19.35 -20.81 -12.86
CA THR A 146 -19.06 -22.23 -12.74
C THR A 146 -17.58 -22.52 -13.03
N ASP A 147 -17.13 -23.75 -12.78
CA ASP A 147 -15.75 -24.19 -13.07
C ASP A 147 -15.40 -24.09 -14.57
N GLU A 148 -16.39 -24.00 -15.47
CA GLU A 148 -16.20 -23.83 -16.92
C GLU A 148 -16.19 -22.36 -17.39
N THR A 149 -16.40 -21.41 -16.48
CA THR A 149 -16.41 -19.97 -16.81
C THR A 149 -14.99 -19.49 -17.06
N THR A 150 -14.72 -18.86 -18.21
CA THR A 150 -13.40 -18.27 -18.50
C THR A 150 -13.14 -17.06 -17.62
N GLU A 151 -11.89 -16.74 -17.32
CA GLU A 151 -11.56 -15.56 -16.49
C GLU A 151 -12.13 -14.26 -17.04
N ALA A 152 -12.01 -14.03 -18.34
CA ALA A 152 -12.57 -12.83 -18.96
C ALA A 152 -14.10 -12.70 -18.79
N GLU A 153 -14.84 -13.82 -18.80
CA GLU A 153 -16.29 -13.77 -18.54
C GLU A 153 -16.58 -13.68 -17.04
N ARG A 154 -15.77 -14.34 -16.19
CA ARG A 154 -15.84 -14.23 -14.73
C ARG A 154 -15.69 -12.77 -14.30
N GLU A 155 -14.65 -12.08 -14.75
CA GLU A 155 -14.39 -10.67 -14.45
C GLU A 155 -15.58 -9.78 -14.86
N LYS A 156 -16.16 -10.05 -16.02
CA LYS A 156 -17.33 -9.31 -16.53
C LYS A 156 -18.58 -9.56 -15.69
N ILE A 157 -18.85 -10.80 -15.28
CA ILE A 157 -19.98 -11.16 -14.40
C ILE A 157 -19.80 -10.50 -13.03
N VAL A 158 -18.62 -10.68 -12.41
CA VAL A 158 -18.27 -10.09 -11.10
C VAL A 158 -18.40 -8.57 -11.14
N SER A 159 -17.76 -7.91 -12.11
CA SER A 159 -17.79 -6.44 -12.24
C SER A 159 -19.21 -5.90 -12.42
N LYS A 160 -20.06 -6.61 -13.14
CA LYS A 160 -21.47 -6.22 -13.30
C LYS A 160 -22.22 -6.36 -11.98
N ALA A 161 -22.09 -7.50 -11.29
CA ALA A 161 -22.77 -7.76 -10.02
C ALA A 161 -22.34 -6.75 -8.95
N ILE A 162 -21.04 -6.45 -8.85
CA ILE A 162 -20.49 -5.43 -7.93
C ILE A 162 -21.17 -4.08 -8.15
N LYS A 163 -21.19 -3.57 -9.39
CA LYS A 163 -21.80 -2.28 -9.71
C LYS A 163 -23.29 -2.21 -9.35
N GLU A 164 -24.03 -3.29 -9.59
CA GLU A 164 -25.45 -3.36 -9.23
C GLU A 164 -25.65 -3.36 -7.71
N ILE A 165 -24.86 -4.14 -6.98
CA ILE A 165 -24.90 -4.21 -5.50
C ILE A 165 -24.58 -2.86 -4.87
N GLU A 166 -23.50 -2.21 -5.31
CA GLU A 166 -23.06 -0.93 -4.76
C GLU A 166 -24.10 0.17 -5.00
N ALA A 167 -24.65 0.25 -6.22
CA ALA A 167 -25.68 1.23 -6.56
C ALA A 167 -26.96 1.06 -5.73
N GLU A 168 -27.41 -0.19 -5.54
CA GLU A 168 -28.59 -0.50 -4.71
C GLU A 168 -28.34 -0.19 -3.22
N ALA A 169 -27.11 -0.40 -2.73
CA ALA A 169 -26.77 -0.23 -1.33
C ALA A 169 -26.83 1.24 -0.86
N ILE A 170 -26.68 2.19 -1.78
CA ILE A 170 -26.62 3.63 -1.51
C ILE A 170 -27.81 4.42 -2.08
N GLU A 171 -28.73 3.76 -2.79
CA GLU A 171 -29.87 4.44 -3.44
C GLU A 171 -30.67 5.29 -2.44
N GLY A 172 -30.78 6.59 -2.72
CA GLY A 172 -31.51 7.54 -1.87
C GLY A 172 -30.83 7.86 -0.54
N THR A 173 -29.56 7.51 -0.37
CA THR A 173 -28.76 7.79 0.84
C THR A 173 -27.56 8.67 0.52
N HIS A 174 -26.84 9.12 1.55
CA HIS A 174 -25.56 9.83 1.43
C HIS A 174 -24.34 8.92 1.62
N TYR A 175 -24.57 7.61 1.80
CA TYR A 175 -23.49 6.67 2.07
C TYR A 175 -22.71 6.35 0.80
N GLU A 176 -21.51 5.83 1.02
CA GLU A 176 -20.69 5.21 -0.01
C GLU A 176 -20.72 3.70 0.17
N ALA A 177 -20.51 2.96 -0.92
CA ALA A 177 -20.47 1.51 -0.91
C ALA A 177 -19.29 1.01 -1.73
N ALA A 178 -18.62 -0.02 -1.22
CA ALA A 178 -17.62 -0.77 -1.97
C ALA A 178 -17.79 -2.26 -1.71
N VAL A 179 -17.88 -3.07 -2.76
CA VAL A 179 -17.76 -4.53 -2.65
C VAL A 179 -16.29 -4.90 -2.75
N SER A 180 -15.77 -5.49 -1.67
CA SER A 180 -14.37 -5.92 -1.61
C SER A 180 -14.26 -7.43 -1.75
N GLU A 181 -13.29 -7.83 -2.55
CA GLU A 181 -12.91 -9.22 -2.78
C GLU A 181 -12.12 -9.80 -1.60
N MET A 182 -12.41 -11.04 -1.22
CA MET A 182 -11.72 -11.81 -0.19
C MET A 182 -11.27 -13.17 -0.75
N TYR A 183 -10.16 -13.70 -0.23
CA TYR A 183 -9.60 -15.00 -0.67
C TYR A 183 -9.36 -15.09 -2.18
N GLN A 184 -8.75 -14.05 -2.78
CA GLN A 184 -8.42 -13.98 -4.21
C GLN A 184 -9.65 -14.22 -5.12
N GLY A 185 -10.83 -13.77 -4.73
CA GLY A 185 -12.06 -13.93 -5.52
C GLY A 185 -12.95 -15.08 -5.09
N GLY A 186 -12.63 -15.73 -3.97
CA GLY A 186 -13.46 -16.77 -3.38
C GLY A 186 -14.69 -16.23 -2.64
N GLU A 187 -14.61 -15.02 -2.07
CA GLU A 187 -15.71 -14.39 -1.34
C GLU A 187 -15.79 -12.87 -1.63
N TYR A 188 -16.97 -12.28 -1.44
CA TYR A 188 -17.21 -10.86 -1.68
C TYR A 188 -18.07 -10.25 -0.57
N TYR A 189 -17.63 -9.13 -0.02
CA TYR A 189 -18.32 -8.42 1.07
C TYR A 189 -18.58 -6.98 0.68
N LEU A 190 -19.82 -6.53 0.84
CA LEU A 190 -20.22 -5.14 0.71
C LEU A 190 -19.89 -4.40 2.01
N PHE A 191 -19.12 -3.34 1.90
CA PHE A 191 -18.90 -2.38 2.97
C PHE A 191 -19.65 -1.10 2.64
N VAL A 192 -20.47 -0.62 3.57
CA VAL A 192 -21.14 0.67 3.47
C VAL A 192 -20.49 1.64 4.43
N TYR A 193 -20.12 2.81 3.92
CA TYR A 193 -19.34 3.82 4.61
C TYR A 193 -20.10 5.13 4.77
N GLU A 194 -19.75 5.87 5.81
CA GLU A 194 -20.08 7.28 5.94
C GLU A 194 -18.76 8.08 5.91
N ALA A 195 -18.67 9.03 4.98
CA ALA A 195 -17.49 9.84 4.73
C ALA A 195 -17.66 11.26 5.29
N PHE A 196 -16.58 11.85 5.79
CA PHE A 196 -16.51 13.21 6.30
C PHE A 196 -15.30 13.92 5.68
N GLY A 197 -15.56 14.99 4.93
CA GLY A 197 -14.52 15.74 4.18
C GLY A 197 -13.93 16.95 4.92
N ASP A 198 -14.47 17.37 6.05
CA ASP A 198 -13.87 18.43 6.89
C ASP A 198 -13.10 17.80 8.06
N VAL A 199 -11.79 17.62 7.86
CA VAL A 199 -10.87 17.06 8.86
C VAL A 199 -9.78 18.08 9.13
N ARG A 200 -9.73 18.59 10.36
CA ARG A 200 -8.82 19.69 10.74
C ARG A 200 -7.69 19.18 11.60
N PHE A 201 -6.47 19.66 11.34
CA PHE A 201 -5.28 19.37 12.10
C PHE A 201 -5.32 20.12 13.44
N VAL A 202 -5.21 19.36 14.53
CA VAL A 202 -5.26 19.88 15.91
C VAL A 202 -3.86 19.95 16.50
N GLY A 203 -3.01 18.96 16.22
CA GLY A 203 -1.64 19.01 16.69
C GLY A 203 -0.83 17.74 16.47
N ALA A 204 0.48 17.91 16.51
CA ALA A 204 1.45 16.83 16.48
C ALA A 204 2.69 17.22 17.30
N PRO A 205 3.38 16.26 17.94
CA PRO A 205 4.68 16.50 18.51
C PRO A 205 5.71 16.81 17.40
N PRO A 206 6.86 17.43 17.74
CA PRO A 206 7.96 17.57 16.78
C PRO A 206 8.45 16.21 16.28
N SER A 207 9.01 16.15 15.07
CA SER A 207 9.51 14.92 14.43
C SER A 207 10.59 14.22 15.26
N ALA A 208 11.33 14.97 16.08
CA ALA A 208 12.28 14.40 17.04
C ALA A 208 11.61 13.46 18.06
N ILE A 209 10.30 13.60 18.29
CA ILE A 209 9.47 12.70 19.11
C ILE A 209 8.63 11.80 18.20
N GLY A 210 7.92 12.39 17.23
CA GLY A 210 6.97 11.72 16.34
C GLY A 210 7.60 10.64 15.45
N LYS A 211 8.90 10.77 15.15
CA LYS A 211 9.68 9.83 14.35
C LYS A 211 11.08 9.60 14.93
N PHE A 212 11.21 9.62 16.27
CA PHE A 212 12.47 9.34 16.97
C PHE A 212 13.13 8.05 16.45
N GLY A 213 14.44 8.13 16.18
CA GLY A 213 15.24 7.04 15.59
C GLY A 213 15.17 6.93 14.07
N GLY A 214 14.26 7.66 13.41
CA GLY A 214 14.16 7.75 11.95
C GLY A 214 14.17 6.40 11.23
N ASP A 215 14.89 6.33 10.11
CA ASP A 215 14.99 5.12 9.29
C ASP A 215 15.67 3.96 10.02
N THR A 216 16.57 4.23 10.97
CA THR A 216 17.30 3.20 11.74
C THR A 216 16.34 2.40 12.62
N ASP A 217 15.45 3.08 13.33
CA ASP A 217 14.53 2.43 14.27
C ASP A 217 13.22 1.98 13.60
N ASN A 218 12.92 2.45 12.38
CA ASN A 218 11.73 2.00 11.64
C ASN A 218 11.69 0.46 11.53
N TRP A 219 10.51 -0.18 11.61
CA TRP A 219 10.36 -1.65 11.68
C TRP A 219 11.10 -2.38 12.83
N MET A 220 11.71 -1.67 13.80
CA MET A 220 12.44 -2.29 14.91
C MET A 220 11.69 -2.23 16.25
N TRP A 221 11.92 -3.25 17.09
CA TRP A 221 11.72 -3.25 18.54
C TRP A 221 13.06 -3.57 19.23
N PRO A 222 13.41 -2.99 20.39
CA PRO A 222 12.71 -1.97 21.19
C PRO A 222 12.45 -0.66 20.44
N ARG A 223 11.39 0.06 20.79
CA ARG A 223 11.03 1.34 20.17
C ARG A 223 10.70 2.41 21.19
N HIS A 224 11.10 3.66 20.91
CA HIS A 224 10.93 4.81 21.80
C HIS A 224 10.27 6.03 21.11
N THR A 225 9.49 5.79 20.06
CA THR A 225 8.87 6.84 19.24
C THR A 225 7.50 7.23 19.80
N GLY A 226 7.26 8.53 19.97
CA GLY A 226 5.95 9.09 20.30
C GLY A 226 5.12 9.33 19.03
N ASP A 227 4.83 8.27 18.29
CA ASP A 227 4.23 8.32 16.95
C ASP A 227 2.72 8.59 16.98
N PHE A 228 2.33 9.85 17.21
CA PHE A 228 0.93 10.27 17.15
C PHE A 228 0.74 11.66 16.54
N SER A 229 -0.41 11.88 15.93
CA SER A 229 -0.94 13.19 15.55
C SER A 229 -2.44 13.23 15.86
N ILE A 230 -2.99 14.44 15.93
CA ILE A 230 -4.38 14.68 16.34
C ILE A 230 -5.06 15.52 15.28
N PHE A 231 -6.24 15.06 14.91
CA PHE A 231 -7.17 15.75 14.04
C PHE A 231 -8.53 15.90 14.74
N ARG A 232 -9.43 16.68 14.14
CA ARG A 232 -10.83 16.71 14.52
C ARG A 232 -11.70 16.62 13.28
N VAL A 233 -12.70 15.75 13.35
CA VAL A 233 -13.74 15.62 12.33
C VAL A 233 -14.81 16.68 12.56
N TYR A 234 -15.23 17.34 11.50
CA TYR A 234 -16.29 18.34 11.49
C TYR A 234 -17.50 17.87 10.66
N MET A 235 -18.63 18.50 10.90
CA MET A 235 -19.90 18.23 10.22
C MET A 235 -20.71 19.52 10.11
N SER A 236 -21.78 19.50 9.32
CA SER A 236 -22.67 20.65 9.19
C SER A 236 -23.44 20.92 10.51
N PRO A 237 -23.94 22.15 10.73
CA PRO A 237 -24.77 22.47 11.90
C PRO A 237 -26.04 21.62 12.07
N ASP A 238 -26.58 21.06 10.98
CA ASP A 238 -27.74 20.15 11.02
C ASP A 238 -27.34 18.68 11.31
N GLY A 239 -26.07 18.42 11.60
CA GLY A 239 -25.54 17.13 12.03
C GLY A 239 -25.28 16.15 10.88
N LYS A 240 -25.09 16.65 9.65
CA LYS A 240 -24.77 15.84 8.48
C LYS A 240 -23.29 15.96 8.15
N GLN A 241 -22.74 14.90 7.56
CA GLN A 241 -21.43 14.94 6.95
C GLN A 241 -21.34 16.02 5.86
N THR A 242 -20.13 16.52 5.64
CA THR A 242 -19.84 17.55 4.64
C THR A 242 -18.81 17.05 3.65
N ASP A 243 -18.91 17.51 2.41
CA ASP A 243 -17.96 17.16 1.35
C ASP A 243 -16.58 17.81 1.59
N GLY A 244 -16.52 18.89 2.36
CA GLY A 244 -15.28 19.61 2.66
C GLY A 244 -15.46 20.70 3.70
N TYR A 245 -14.44 21.54 3.83
CA TYR A 245 -14.35 22.64 4.79
C TYR A 245 -15.45 23.69 4.61
N SER A 246 -15.99 24.16 5.75
CA SER A 246 -16.78 25.38 5.85
C SER A 246 -16.54 26.03 7.21
N GLU A 247 -16.51 27.37 7.24
CA GLU A 247 -16.40 28.14 8.48
C GLU A 247 -17.56 27.87 9.45
N ASP A 248 -18.74 27.53 8.92
CA ASP A 248 -19.95 27.24 9.70
C ASP A 248 -19.98 25.80 10.25
N ASN A 249 -19.08 24.92 9.81
CA ASN A 249 -19.06 23.54 10.29
C ASN A 249 -18.74 23.48 11.78
N VAL A 250 -19.34 22.51 12.45
CA VAL A 250 -19.20 22.27 13.89
C VAL A 250 -18.51 20.92 14.15
N PRO A 251 -17.85 20.73 15.31
CA PRO A 251 -17.27 19.46 15.66
C PRO A 251 -18.25 18.29 15.56
N TYR A 252 -17.82 17.19 14.93
CA TYR A 252 -18.59 15.97 14.79
C TYR A 252 -19.01 15.41 16.15
N VAL A 253 -20.29 15.06 16.28
CA VAL A 253 -20.81 14.36 17.47
C VAL A 253 -20.85 12.87 17.16
N PRO A 254 -19.92 12.06 17.71
CA PRO A 254 -19.78 10.68 17.30
C PRO A 254 -20.84 9.77 17.91
N LEU A 255 -21.16 8.70 17.19
CA LEU A 255 -21.99 7.62 17.73
C LEU A 255 -21.30 6.88 18.88
N HIS A 256 -19.96 6.74 18.81
CA HIS A 256 -19.13 6.13 19.83
C HIS A 256 -17.81 6.88 20.00
N SER A 257 -17.24 6.88 21.21
CA SER A 257 -15.91 7.43 21.47
C SER A 257 -15.17 6.54 22.46
N LEU A 258 -13.91 6.24 22.18
CA LEU A 258 -13.09 5.35 23.01
C LEU A 258 -12.63 6.05 24.30
N PRO A 259 -12.93 5.51 25.50
CA PRO A 259 -12.37 6.02 26.73
C PRO A 259 -10.88 5.68 26.85
N ILE A 260 -10.05 6.66 27.20
CA ILE A 260 -8.60 6.46 27.36
C ILE A 260 -8.30 5.98 28.79
N SER A 261 -7.66 4.82 28.90
CA SER A 261 -7.17 4.29 30.17
C SER A 261 -5.78 4.84 30.52
N ILE A 262 -5.62 5.37 31.72
CA ILE A 262 -4.32 5.82 32.27
C ILE A 262 -3.73 4.83 33.29
N LYS A 263 -4.25 3.59 33.33
CA LYS A 263 -3.84 2.58 34.32
C LYS A 263 -2.56 1.83 33.92
N GLY A 264 -2.04 2.08 32.72
CA GLY A 264 -0.93 1.33 32.13
C GLY A 264 -1.35 -0.04 31.59
N VAL A 265 -0.36 -0.78 31.10
CA VAL A 265 -0.49 -2.15 30.55
C VAL A 265 0.55 -3.06 31.21
N LYS A 266 0.25 -4.35 31.30
CA LYS A 266 1.19 -5.39 31.75
C LYS A 266 1.18 -6.59 30.82
N GLU A 267 2.23 -7.39 30.91
CA GLU A 267 2.31 -8.67 30.20
C GLU A 267 1.09 -9.57 30.50
N GLY A 268 0.56 -10.19 29.45
CA GLY A 268 -0.64 -11.02 29.49
C GLY A 268 -1.97 -10.26 29.46
N ASP A 269 -1.97 -8.92 29.47
CA ASP A 269 -3.21 -8.17 29.27
C ASP A 269 -3.78 -8.45 27.87
N PHE A 270 -5.10 -8.67 27.81
CA PHE A 270 -5.83 -8.80 26.55
C PHE A 270 -5.71 -7.51 25.74
N THR A 271 -5.34 -7.65 24.47
CA THR A 271 -5.24 -6.54 23.53
C THR A 271 -6.05 -6.87 22.28
N MET A 272 -6.75 -5.86 21.77
CA MET A 272 -7.52 -5.93 20.52
C MET A 272 -7.22 -4.69 19.71
N ILE A 273 -7.00 -4.88 18.41
CA ILE A 273 -6.72 -3.82 17.45
C ILE A 273 -7.78 -3.90 16.35
N MET A 274 -8.35 -2.75 16.00
CA MET A 274 -9.28 -2.59 14.89
C MET A 274 -8.71 -1.55 13.94
N GLY A 275 -8.75 -1.81 12.64
CA GLY A 275 -8.24 -0.87 11.66
C GLY A 275 -8.31 -1.38 10.24
N TYR A 276 -7.63 -0.69 9.34
CA TYR A 276 -7.68 -0.93 7.90
C TYR A 276 -6.31 -1.40 7.39
N PRO A 277 -5.91 -2.66 7.66
CA PRO A 277 -4.64 -3.17 7.18
C PRO A 277 -4.63 -3.14 5.64
N GLY A 278 -3.53 -2.63 5.07
CA GLY A 278 -3.41 -2.41 3.63
C GLY A 278 -3.46 -3.71 2.83
N GLN A 279 -2.38 -4.49 2.88
CA GLN A 279 -2.27 -5.72 2.10
C GLN A 279 -1.50 -6.81 2.86
N THR A 280 -1.91 -8.06 2.69
CA THR A 280 -1.12 -9.25 3.05
C THR A 280 -1.20 -10.30 1.95
N GLU A 281 -0.29 -11.28 1.98
CA GLU A 281 -0.23 -12.39 1.01
C GLU A 281 -0.02 -13.73 1.75
N ARG A 282 -0.83 -13.98 2.78
CA ARG A 282 -0.67 -15.09 3.74
C ARG A 282 -0.84 -16.47 3.10
N TYR A 283 -1.55 -16.52 1.99
CA TYR A 283 -1.83 -17.77 1.30
C TYR A 283 -0.97 -18.01 0.06
N LEU A 284 -0.07 -17.07 -0.27
CA LEU A 284 0.85 -17.16 -1.42
C LEU A 284 1.53 -18.53 -1.50
N SER A 285 1.54 -19.14 -2.69
CA SER A 285 2.22 -20.43 -2.90
C SER A 285 3.72 -20.36 -2.62
N TYR A 286 4.34 -21.52 -2.45
CA TYR A 286 5.79 -21.67 -2.38
C TYR A 286 6.47 -20.94 -3.55
N TYR A 287 5.93 -21.11 -4.77
CA TYR A 287 6.48 -20.49 -5.97
C TYR A 287 6.35 -18.96 -5.93
N GLY A 288 5.24 -18.43 -5.41
CA GLY A 288 5.09 -17.00 -5.16
C GLY A 288 6.09 -16.47 -4.11
N MET A 289 6.34 -17.22 -3.03
CA MET A 289 7.33 -16.83 -2.02
C MET A 289 8.76 -16.84 -2.59
N ILE A 290 9.10 -17.81 -3.43
CA ILE A 290 10.38 -17.86 -4.15
C ILE A 290 10.50 -16.66 -5.10
N TYR A 291 9.44 -16.37 -5.84
CA TYR A 291 9.36 -15.21 -6.71
C TYR A 291 9.68 -13.90 -5.97
N LYS A 292 9.06 -13.69 -4.79
CA LYS A 292 9.33 -12.50 -3.97
C LYS A 292 10.76 -12.44 -3.47
N ARG A 293 11.30 -13.57 -2.97
CA ARG A 293 12.65 -13.66 -2.40
C ARG A 293 13.75 -13.38 -3.42
N ASP A 294 13.57 -13.88 -4.64
CA ASP A 294 14.65 -13.97 -5.62
C ASP A 294 14.56 -12.89 -6.71
N TYR A 295 13.36 -12.42 -7.06
CA TYR A 295 13.15 -11.45 -8.15
C TYR A 295 12.59 -10.12 -7.66
N PHE A 296 11.41 -10.12 -7.02
CA PHE A 296 10.68 -8.89 -6.73
C PHE A 296 11.35 -8.01 -5.66
N ASN A 297 11.51 -8.52 -4.44
CA ASN A 297 12.03 -7.72 -3.32
C ASN A 297 13.46 -7.20 -3.57
N PRO A 298 14.43 -8.02 -4.01
CA PRO A 298 15.79 -7.54 -4.22
C PRO A 298 15.89 -6.41 -5.25
N THR A 299 15.09 -6.49 -6.32
CA THR A 299 15.12 -5.49 -7.40
C THR A 299 14.59 -4.14 -6.91
N ILE A 300 13.47 -4.14 -6.17
CA ILE A 300 12.92 -2.90 -5.58
C ILE A 300 13.89 -2.31 -4.55
N VAL A 301 14.41 -3.14 -3.63
CA VAL A 301 15.33 -2.70 -2.57
C VAL A 301 16.55 -2.00 -3.15
N ASN A 302 17.14 -2.57 -4.21
CA ASN A 302 18.33 -1.98 -4.79
C ASN A 302 18.07 -0.63 -5.49
N LEU A 303 16.94 -0.50 -6.19
CA LEU A 303 16.58 0.76 -6.86
C LEU A 303 16.25 1.87 -5.87
N LEU A 304 15.43 1.56 -4.86
CA LEU A 304 15.11 2.52 -3.80
C LEU A 304 16.36 2.91 -3.00
N ASP A 305 17.30 2.00 -2.77
CA ASP A 305 18.57 2.33 -2.10
C ASP A 305 19.37 3.40 -2.87
N VAL A 306 19.46 3.28 -4.20
CA VAL A 306 20.13 4.28 -5.06
C VAL A 306 19.40 5.62 -5.01
N GLN A 307 18.08 5.61 -5.14
CA GLN A 307 17.25 6.82 -5.08
C GLN A 307 17.40 7.54 -3.73
N LEU A 308 17.18 6.83 -2.63
CA LEU A 308 17.20 7.37 -1.27
C LEU A 308 18.59 7.92 -0.91
N LYS A 309 19.67 7.18 -1.20
CA LYS A 309 21.04 7.66 -0.93
C LYS A 309 21.38 8.92 -1.71
N THR A 310 20.91 9.02 -2.95
CA THR A 310 21.16 10.19 -3.80
C THR A 310 20.38 11.41 -3.31
N LEU A 311 19.09 11.23 -3.03
CA LEU A 311 18.22 12.30 -2.55
C LEU A 311 18.62 12.81 -1.16
N LYS A 312 19.03 11.90 -0.26
CA LYS A 312 19.44 12.24 1.11
C LYS A 312 20.59 13.24 1.16
N GLN A 313 21.54 13.16 0.23
CA GLN A 313 22.68 14.09 0.18
C GLN A 313 22.24 15.54 0.02
N ASP A 314 21.20 15.79 -0.78
CA ASP A 314 20.68 17.13 -1.01
C ASP A 314 19.75 17.59 0.13
N MET A 315 18.95 16.66 0.68
CA MET A 315 18.13 16.94 1.88
C MET A 315 18.99 17.30 3.10
N GLU A 316 20.16 16.67 3.29
CA GLU A 316 21.07 17.02 4.38
C GLU A 316 21.76 18.39 4.17
N ALA A 317 21.85 18.85 2.93
CA ALA A 317 22.52 20.09 2.57
C ALA A 317 21.59 21.32 2.54
N SER A 318 20.27 21.14 2.45
CA SER A 318 19.28 22.21 2.34
C SER A 318 18.01 21.90 3.11
N GLU A 319 17.65 22.77 4.06
CA GLU A 319 16.40 22.67 4.81
C GLU A 319 15.16 22.76 3.91
N GLU A 320 15.22 23.61 2.88
CA GLU A 320 14.12 23.78 1.92
C GLU A 320 13.85 22.48 1.15
N ILE A 321 14.92 21.84 0.65
CA ILE A 321 14.84 20.53 -0.03
C ILE A 321 14.37 19.47 0.98
N ARG A 322 14.90 19.46 2.20
CA ARG A 322 14.47 18.52 3.23
C ARG A 322 12.98 18.60 3.49
N LEU A 323 12.42 19.81 3.62
CA LEU A 323 10.99 20.03 3.84
C LEU A 323 10.17 19.60 2.64
N ALA A 324 10.61 19.92 1.42
CA ALA A 324 9.91 19.55 0.19
C ALA A 324 9.85 18.03 -0.05
N TYR A 325 10.94 17.32 0.23
CA TYR A 325 11.04 15.88 0.00
C TYR A 325 10.76 15.02 1.24
N ALA A 326 10.43 15.63 2.38
CA ALA A 326 10.30 14.91 3.65
C ALA A 326 9.31 13.73 3.56
N ASP A 327 8.16 13.96 2.93
CA ASP A 327 7.09 12.97 2.80
C ASP A 327 7.47 11.85 1.81
N SER A 328 7.81 12.20 0.57
CA SER A 328 8.17 11.22 -0.46
C SER A 328 9.41 10.39 -0.08
N TYR A 329 10.42 11.00 0.55
CA TYR A 329 11.56 10.28 1.09
C TYR A 329 11.13 9.32 2.20
N ALA A 330 10.28 9.75 3.15
CA ALA A 330 9.80 8.90 4.23
C ALA A 330 9.00 7.69 3.71
N SER A 331 8.13 7.91 2.73
CA SER A 331 7.33 6.87 2.07
C SER A 331 8.23 5.85 1.35
N ASN A 332 9.19 6.31 0.54
CA ASN A 332 10.13 5.44 -0.16
C ASN A 332 11.07 4.71 0.79
N ALA A 333 11.56 5.35 1.86
CA ALA A 333 12.39 4.73 2.88
C ALA A 333 11.64 3.66 3.68
N ASN A 334 10.35 3.88 3.95
CA ASN A 334 9.49 2.90 4.58
C ASN A 334 9.29 1.67 3.69
N GLY A 335 8.97 1.86 2.41
CA GLY A 335 8.84 0.79 1.43
C GLY A 335 10.14 0.00 1.24
N TRP A 336 11.28 0.71 1.09
CA TRP A 336 12.60 0.09 1.02
C TRP A 336 12.86 -0.85 2.20
N LYS A 337 12.63 -0.37 3.43
CA LYS A 337 12.90 -1.15 4.63
C LYS A 337 11.93 -2.34 4.77
N LEU A 338 10.67 -2.17 4.38
CA LEU A 338 9.68 -3.25 4.34
C LEU A 338 10.16 -4.39 3.43
N PHE A 339 10.51 -4.09 2.18
CA PHE A 339 10.92 -5.12 1.22
C PHE A 339 12.26 -5.77 1.60
N ASP A 340 13.20 -5.01 2.17
CA ASP A 340 14.47 -5.54 2.68
C ASP A 340 14.22 -6.51 3.84
N CYS A 341 13.40 -6.11 4.82
CA CYS A 341 13.04 -6.95 5.96
C CYS A 341 12.26 -8.20 5.55
N GLU A 342 11.35 -8.10 4.57
CA GLU A 342 10.67 -9.25 4.00
C GLU A 342 11.65 -10.19 3.29
N ALA A 343 12.57 -9.67 2.47
CA ALA A 343 13.59 -10.46 1.80
C ALA A 343 14.50 -11.20 2.81
N LEU A 344 14.89 -10.51 3.90
CA LEU A 344 15.64 -11.12 5.01
C LEU A 344 14.84 -12.22 5.70
N THR A 345 13.54 -12.01 5.92
CA THR A 345 12.64 -13.00 6.54
C THR A 345 12.55 -14.26 5.68
N LEU A 346 12.31 -14.11 4.38
CA LEU A 346 12.22 -15.23 3.43
C LEU A 346 13.54 -15.99 3.26
N ARG A 347 14.69 -15.38 3.56
CA ARG A 347 16.01 -16.02 3.51
C ARG A 347 16.43 -16.71 4.80
N ASN A 348 16.03 -16.15 5.95
CA ASN A 348 16.59 -16.53 7.25
C ASN A 348 15.62 -17.31 8.14
N THR A 349 14.34 -17.39 7.79
CA THR A 349 13.33 -18.20 8.49
C THR A 349 13.01 -19.47 7.71
N ASP A 350 12.22 -20.35 8.32
CA ASP A 350 11.73 -21.58 7.71
C ASP A 350 10.38 -21.41 6.98
N ALA A 351 9.91 -20.17 6.76
CA ALA A 351 8.60 -19.89 6.18
C ALA A 351 8.37 -20.56 4.81
N ILE A 352 9.39 -20.54 3.94
CA ILE A 352 9.35 -21.19 2.62
C ILE A 352 9.27 -22.71 2.76
N GLN A 353 10.03 -23.29 3.69
CA GLN A 353 10.05 -24.73 3.94
C GLN A 353 8.74 -25.22 4.56
N GLN A 354 8.14 -24.42 5.45
CA GLN A 354 6.80 -24.70 5.98
C GLN A 354 5.75 -24.72 4.86
N LYS A 355 5.85 -23.77 3.91
CA LYS A 355 4.95 -23.73 2.74
C LYS A 355 5.15 -24.93 1.82
N GLU A 356 6.39 -25.30 1.51
CA GLU A 356 6.72 -26.49 0.72
C GLU A 356 6.15 -27.77 1.34
N ALA A 357 6.28 -27.92 2.67
CA ALA A 357 5.73 -29.08 3.38
C ALA A 357 4.20 -29.11 3.33
N LEU A 358 3.54 -27.96 3.53
CA LEU A 358 2.09 -27.82 3.41
C LEU A 358 1.61 -28.23 2.01
N GLU A 359 2.28 -27.76 0.97
CA GLU A 359 1.93 -28.03 -0.42
C GLU A 359 2.15 -29.49 -0.81
N ALA A 360 3.18 -30.14 -0.26
CA ALA A 360 3.37 -31.58 -0.43
C ALA A 360 2.24 -32.40 0.18
N ASP A 361 1.70 -31.99 1.33
CA ASP A 361 0.56 -32.65 1.95
C ASP A 361 -0.76 -32.31 1.25
N PHE A 362 -0.93 -31.07 0.79
CA PHE A 362 -2.03 -30.67 -0.08
C PHE A 362 -2.07 -31.53 -1.36
N GLN A 363 -0.94 -31.72 -2.03
CA GLN A 363 -0.89 -32.53 -3.25
C GLN A 363 -1.26 -34.00 -2.98
N LYS A 364 -0.81 -34.59 -1.86
CA LYS A 364 -1.24 -35.95 -1.47
C LYS A 364 -2.76 -36.02 -1.23
N TRP A 365 -3.33 -34.99 -0.60
CA TRP A 365 -4.77 -34.88 -0.39
C TRP A 365 -5.50 -34.79 -1.74
N VAL A 366 -5.04 -33.95 -2.66
CA VAL A 366 -5.57 -33.83 -4.03
C VAL A 366 -5.52 -35.18 -4.77
N ASP A 367 -4.38 -35.87 -4.77
CA ASP A 367 -4.17 -37.12 -5.49
C ASP A 367 -4.93 -38.32 -4.90
N SER A 368 -5.49 -38.19 -3.70
CA SER A 368 -6.23 -39.27 -3.03
C SER A 368 -7.69 -39.41 -3.49
N ASP A 369 -8.17 -38.56 -4.40
CA ASP A 369 -9.52 -38.61 -4.97
C ASP A 369 -9.55 -38.02 -6.38
N GLU A 370 -10.25 -38.69 -7.29
CA GLU A 370 -10.28 -38.30 -8.71
C GLU A 370 -11.02 -36.98 -8.96
N THR A 371 -12.01 -36.62 -8.12
CA THR A 371 -12.73 -35.34 -8.26
C THR A 371 -11.84 -34.17 -7.84
N ARG A 372 -11.15 -34.27 -6.69
CA ARG A 372 -10.16 -33.28 -6.26
C ARG A 372 -9.00 -33.19 -7.24
N LYS A 373 -8.51 -34.32 -7.75
CA LYS A 373 -7.45 -34.36 -8.76
C LYS A 373 -7.84 -33.67 -10.06
N ALA A 374 -9.09 -33.86 -10.52
CA ALA A 374 -9.59 -33.17 -11.70
C ALA A 374 -9.62 -31.65 -11.54
N LYS A 375 -9.91 -31.15 -10.32
CA LYS A 375 -10.03 -29.71 -10.04
C LYS A 375 -8.70 -29.05 -9.67
N TYR A 376 -7.93 -29.65 -8.77
CA TYR A 376 -6.75 -29.04 -8.17
C TYR A 376 -5.41 -29.66 -8.63
N GLY A 377 -5.43 -30.78 -9.36
CA GLY A 377 -4.22 -31.55 -9.68
C GLY A 377 -3.16 -30.81 -10.48
N ASN A 378 -3.54 -29.76 -11.21
CA ASN A 378 -2.62 -28.94 -12.01
C ASN A 378 -2.25 -27.61 -11.32
N VAL A 379 -2.81 -27.26 -10.17
CA VAL A 379 -2.61 -25.96 -9.52
C VAL A 379 -1.14 -25.67 -9.24
N LEU A 380 -0.45 -26.56 -8.50
CA LEU A 380 0.97 -26.37 -8.17
C LEU A 380 1.89 -26.45 -9.41
N PRO A 381 1.71 -27.40 -10.35
CA PRO A 381 2.45 -27.39 -11.62
C PRO A 381 2.28 -26.10 -12.44
N SER A 382 1.07 -25.57 -12.56
CA SER A 382 0.78 -24.34 -13.30
C SER A 382 1.36 -23.09 -12.63
N LEU A 383 1.32 -23.03 -11.30
CA LEU A 383 1.98 -21.96 -10.54
C LEU A 383 3.50 -21.99 -10.75
N LYS A 384 4.11 -23.18 -10.67
CA LYS A 384 5.53 -23.35 -10.95
C LYS A 384 5.91 -22.80 -12.32
N GLU A 385 5.24 -23.28 -13.37
CA GLU A 385 5.54 -22.88 -14.75
C GLU A 385 5.38 -21.36 -14.94
N SER A 386 4.29 -20.79 -14.41
CA SER A 386 3.98 -19.37 -14.58
C SER A 386 4.95 -18.47 -13.82
N TYR A 387 5.31 -18.82 -12.57
CA TYR A 387 6.30 -18.05 -11.81
C TYR A 387 7.72 -18.20 -12.35
N GLU A 388 8.13 -19.39 -12.81
CA GLU A 388 9.45 -19.59 -13.45
C GLU A 388 9.57 -18.77 -14.76
N ALA A 389 8.46 -18.63 -15.50
CA ALA A 389 8.42 -17.77 -16.68
C ALA A 389 8.40 -16.28 -16.32
N PHE A 390 7.59 -15.87 -15.34
CA PHE A 390 7.34 -14.47 -15.03
C PHE A 390 8.42 -13.81 -14.15
N GLY A 391 9.11 -14.58 -13.31
CA GLY A 391 10.12 -14.07 -12.38
C GLY A 391 11.19 -13.20 -13.05
N PRO A 392 11.91 -13.69 -14.08
CA PRO A 392 12.90 -12.87 -14.78
C PRO A 392 12.31 -11.62 -15.44
N ALA A 393 11.09 -11.70 -15.99
CA ALA A 393 10.42 -10.56 -16.62
C ALA A 393 10.03 -9.47 -15.61
N THR A 394 9.81 -9.85 -14.36
CA THR A 394 9.51 -8.89 -13.29
C THR A 394 10.69 -7.97 -13.00
N GLU A 395 11.93 -8.47 -13.07
CA GLU A 395 13.11 -7.59 -12.94
C GLU A 395 13.09 -6.52 -14.03
N ASP A 396 12.86 -6.92 -15.29
CA ASP A 396 12.74 -6.00 -16.42
C ASP A 396 11.61 -4.99 -16.19
N ILE A 397 10.42 -5.44 -15.77
CA ILE A 397 9.28 -4.57 -15.48
C ILE A 397 9.62 -3.55 -14.38
N ILE A 398 10.27 -3.97 -13.30
CA ILE A 398 10.64 -3.09 -12.18
C ILE A 398 11.71 -2.10 -12.60
N TYR A 399 12.73 -2.52 -13.35
CA TYR A 399 13.72 -1.61 -13.89
C TYR A 399 13.11 -0.57 -14.84
N LEU A 400 12.22 -1.00 -15.75
CA LEU A 400 11.58 -0.08 -16.69
C LEU A 400 10.61 0.88 -15.97
N SER A 401 9.83 0.40 -14.99
CA SER A 401 8.88 1.22 -14.24
C SER A 401 9.57 2.10 -13.19
N LEU A 402 10.15 1.50 -12.15
CA LEU A 402 10.78 2.21 -11.04
C LEU A 402 12.14 2.82 -11.43
N GLY A 403 12.98 2.07 -12.14
CA GLY A 403 14.35 2.49 -12.44
C GLY A 403 14.51 3.46 -13.61
N LEU A 404 13.51 3.56 -14.49
CA LEU A 404 13.56 4.41 -15.70
C LEU A 404 12.38 5.40 -15.76
N LEU A 405 11.13 4.92 -15.70
CA LEU A 405 9.96 5.80 -15.79
C LEU A 405 9.69 6.63 -14.52
N GLN A 406 10.11 6.14 -13.36
CA GLN A 406 10.05 6.86 -12.08
C GLN A 406 11.44 7.34 -11.63
N ALA A 407 12.41 7.42 -12.55
CA ALA A 407 13.78 7.80 -12.23
C ALA A 407 13.94 9.28 -11.82
N GLY A 408 12.91 10.09 -12.03
CA GLY A 408 12.86 11.50 -11.63
C GLY A 408 11.41 11.94 -11.46
N GLU A 409 11.21 13.10 -10.83
CA GLU A 409 9.89 13.58 -10.40
C GLU A 409 8.91 13.68 -11.56
N HIS A 410 9.38 14.19 -12.69
CA HIS A 410 8.53 14.57 -13.82
C HIS A 410 8.49 13.55 -14.95
N VAL A 411 9.28 12.48 -14.84
CA VAL A 411 9.48 11.51 -15.93
C VAL A 411 8.18 10.79 -16.23
N MET A 412 7.41 10.42 -15.22
CA MET A 412 6.14 9.72 -15.40
C MET A 412 5.01 10.65 -15.85
N ASN A 413 5.05 11.95 -15.51
CA ASN A 413 4.05 12.93 -15.98
C ASN A 413 4.02 13.06 -17.52
N VAL A 414 5.11 12.69 -18.20
CA VAL A 414 5.19 12.66 -19.67
C VAL A 414 4.11 11.76 -20.30
N GLN A 415 3.64 10.71 -19.61
CA GLN A 415 2.59 9.82 -20.14
C GLN A 415 1.30 10.56 -20.46
N SER A 416 0.89 11.52 -19.62
CA SER A 416 -0.31 12.34 -19.85
C SER A 416 -0.23 13.11 -21.18
N PHE A 417 0.99 13.45 -21.64
CA PHE A 417 1.24 14.18 -22.89
C PHE A 417 1.30 13.27 -24.12
N MET A 418 1.37 11.94 -23.97
CA MET A 418 1.37 11.02 -25.12
C MET A 418 0.04 11.07 -25.88
N SER A 419 -1.08 11.20 -25.15
CA SER A 419 -2.42 11.37 -25.73
C SER A 419 -2.48 12.65 -26.59
N LEU A 420 -1.98 13.76 -26.04
CA LEU A 420 -1.86 15.03 -26.75
C LEU A 420 -0.99 14.90 -28.01
N ASN A 421 0.12 14.16 -27.94
CA ASN A 421 0.97 13.94 -29.11
C ASN A 421 0.23 13.28 -30.29
N GLY A 422 -0.66 12.32 -30.00
CA GLY A 422 -1.49 11.67 -31.02
C GLY A 422 -2.58 12.60 -31.56
N LEU A 423 -3.23 13.39 -30.69
CA LEU A 423 -4.25 14.36 -31.12
C LEU A 423 -3.67 15.43 -32.07
N LEU A 424 -2.41 15.81 -31.86
CA LEU A 424 -1.71 16.81 -32.67
C LEU A 424 -1.39 16.35 -34.12
N ASP A 425 -1.65 15.08 -34.48
CA ASP A 425 -1.56 14.60 -35.87
C ASP A 425 -2.63 15.25 -36.78
N ASP A 426 -3.82 15.55 -36.25
CA ASP A 426 -4.86 16.32 -36.93
C ASP A 426 -5.40 17.44 -36.02
N THR A 427 -4.63 18.52 -35.94
CA THR A 427 -4.99 19.72 -35.16
C THR A 427 -6.35 20.32 -35.50
N LYS A 428 -6.88 20.11 -36.72
CA LYS A 428 -8.19 20.65 -37.11
C LYS A 428 -9.32 19.72 -36.74
N GLY A 429 -9.16 18.43 -36.99
CA GLY A 429 -10.14 17.40 -36.63
C GLY A 429 -10.29 17.22 -35.12
N ASN A 430 -9.21 17.44 -34.36
CA ASN A 430 -9.17 17.20 -32.91
C ASN A 430 -9.19 18.48 -32.07
N ALA A 431 -9.60 19.63 -32.62
CA ALA A 431 -9.46 20.93 -31.94
C ALA A 431 -10.07 20.97 -30.53
N ASP A 432 -11.30 20.45 -30.36
CA ASP A 432 -11.98 20.42 -29.07
C ASP A 432 -11.30 19.47 -28.07
N ALA A 433 -10.88 18.29 -28.53
CA ALA A 433 -10.16 17.32 -27.71
C ALA A 433 -8.79 17.87 -27.27
N ILE A 434 -8.05 18.54 -28.18
CA ILE A 434 -6.78 19.19 -27.85
C ILE A 434 -6.98 20.26 -26.79
N ASN A 435 -7.99 21.13 -26.96
CA ASN A 435 -8.26 22.19 -25.99
C ASN A 435 -8.60 21.62 -24.62
N MET A 436 -9.46 20.60 -24.56
CA MET A 436 -9.83 19.94 -23.31
C MET A 436 -8.61 19.27 -22.65
N THR A 437 -7.79 18.53 -23.40
CA THR A 437 -6.58 17.91 -22.89
C THR A 437 -5.58 18.95 -22.38
N VAL A 438 -5.40 20.07 -23.09
CA VAL A 438 -4.50 21.16 -22.68
C VAL A 438 -4.97 21.83 -21.40
N GLU A 439 -6.28 22.08 -21.24
CA GLU A 439 -6.80 22.68 -20.01
C GLU A 439 -6.59 21.74 -18.80
N ASN A 440 -6.78 20.44 -18.96
CA ASN A 440 -6.46 19.47 -17.90
C ASN A 440 -4.96 19.47 -17.56
N LEU A 441 -4.08 19.43 -18.57
CA LEU A 441 -2.63 19.45 -18.35
C LEU A 441 -2.14 20.75 -17.70
N LYS A 442 -2.80 21.89 -17.96
CA LYS A 442 -2.47 23.17 -17.30
C LYS A 442 -2.75 23.11 -15.81
N ALA A 443 -3.86 22.49 -15.39
CA ALA A 443 -4.18 22.34 -13.97
C ALA A 443 -3.11 21.52 -13.24
N GLU A 444 -2.63 20.44 -13.86
CA GLU A 444 -1.56 19.59 -13.32
C GLU A 444 -0.18 20.29 -13.30
N THR A 445 0.05 21.27 -14.19
CA THR A 445 1.38 21.91 -14.35
C THR A 445 1.76 22.75 -13.14
N ASP A 446 0.81 23.42 -12.49
CA ASP A 446 1.15 24.26 -11.33
C ASP A 446 1.62 23.39 -10.15
N GLU A 447 0.93 22.28 -9.88
CA GLU A 447 1.32 21.30 -8.85
C GLU A 447 2.68 20.66 -9.16
N MET A 448 2.88 20.23 -10.41
CA MET A 448 4.13 19.65 -10.89
C MET A 448 5.35 20.54 -10.57
N PHE A 449 5.23 21.87 -10.67
CA PHE A 449 6.37 22.77 -10.45
C PHE A 449 6.39 23.46 -9.06
N GLU A 450 5.41 23.22 -8.17
CA GLU A 450 5.25 23.95 -6.91
C GLU A 450 6.43 23.75 -5.93
N LYS A 451 7.13 22.61 -6.01
CA LYS A 451 8.34 22.29 -5.20
C LYS A 451 9.39 21.52 -6.01
N TYR A 452 9.61 21.93 -7.26
CA TYR A 452 10.50 21.22 -8.17
C TYR A 452 11.97 21.65 -8.08
N TYR A 453 12.85 20.76 -7.63
CA TYR A 453 14.28 21.02 -7.45
C TYR A 453 15.11 20.40 -8.58
N VAL A 454 15.17 21.10 -9.72
CA VAL A 454 15.83 20.68 -10.97
C VAL A 454 17.21 20.03 -10.77
N ALA A 455 18.05 20.62 -9.91
CA ALA A 455 19.41 20.12 -9.69
C ALA A 455 19.45 18.79 -8.92
N THR A 456 18.49 18.60 -8.00
CA THR A 456 18.31 17.38 -7.21
C THR A 456 17.70 16.29 -8.07
N ASP A 457 16.62 16.60 -8.80
CA ASP A 457 15.99 15.66 -9.74
C ASP A 457 17.00 15.15 -10.78
N LYS A 458 17.83 16.04 -11.34
CA LYS A 458 18.91 15.66 -12.27
C LYS A 458 19.89 14.66 -11.69
N LYS A 459 20.25 14.78 -10.40
CA LYS A 459 21.16 13.84 -9.74
C LYS A 459 20.50 12.47 -9.57
N VAL A 460 19.26 12.44 -9.09
CA VAL A 460 18.50 11.20 -8.88
C VAL A 460 18.27 10.47 -10.21
N PHE A 461 17.78 11.20 -11.23
CA PHE A 461 17.61 10.68 -12.58
C PHE A 461 18.89 10.07 -13.13
N LYS A 462 20.00 10.80 -13.05
CA LYS A 462 21.29 10.27 -13.50
C LYS A 462 21.69 9.02 -12.72
N ALA A 463 21.59 9.02 -11.40
CA ALA A 463 22.02 7.90 -10.56
C ALA A 463 21.28 6.60 -10.92
N LEU A 464 19.97 6.67 -11.15
CA LEU A 464 19.17 5.51 -11.54
C LEU A 464 19.48 5.02 -12.96
N LEU A 465 19.71 5.91 -13.93
CA LEU A 465 20.14 5.50 -15.28
C LEU A 465 21.52 4.83 -15.28
N VAL A 466 22.45 5.35 -14.46
CA VAL A 466 23.77 4.74 -14.28
C VAL A 466 23.62 3.35 -13.68
N TYR A 467 22.84 3.23 -12.62
CA TYR A 467 22.58 1.94 -11.99
C TYR A 467 21.98 0.93 -12.99
N TYR A 468 20.99 1.34 -13.79
CA TYR A 468 20.42 0.48 -14.84
C TYR A 468 21.48 0.00 -15.85
N ILE A 469 22.35 0.89 -16.34
CA ILE A 469 23.44 0.52 -17.26
C ILE A 469 24.40 -0.47 -16.61
N GLU A 470 24.71 -0.31 -15.32
CA GLU A 470 25.62 -1.19 -14.59
C GLU A 470 25.03 -2.58 -14.33
N GLN A 471 23.73 -2.67 -14.03
CA GLN A 471 23.07 -3.94 -13.72
C GLN A 471 22.61 -4.71 -14.96
N VAL A 472 22.20 -4.02 -16.02
CA VAL A 472 21.59 -4.65 -17.19
C VAL A 472 22.63 -4.76 -18.32
N PRO A 473 22.94 -5.99 -18.81
CA PRO A 473 23.84 -6.19 -19.94
C PRO A 473 23.37 -5.43 -21.19
N ALA A 474 24.30 -4.91 -21.98
CA ALA A 474 24.01 -4.02 -23.11
C ALA A 474 22.98 -4.59 -24.11
N GLU A 475 23.00 -5.90 -24.34
CA GLU A 475 22.08 -6.62 -25.23
C GLU A 475 20.66 -6.81 -24.66
N LYS A 476 20.47 -6.60 -23.36
CA LYS A 476 19.17 -6.68 -22.67
C LYS A 476 18.61 -5.31 -22.27
N ARG A 477 19.40 -4.25 -22.41
CA ARG A 477 18.95 -2.89 -22.09
C ARG A 477 17.82 -2.48 -23.02
N ASN A 478 16.93 -1.64 -22.48
CA ASN A 478 15.91 -0.96 -23.24
C ASN A 478 16.50 -0.30 -24.49
N ALA A 479 15.83 -0.46 -25.63
CA ALA A 479 16.35 -0.02 -26.91
C ALA A 479 16.63 1.49 -26.96
N VAL A 480 15.95 2.30 -26.12
CA VAL A 480 16.15 3.74 -26.01
C VAL A 480 17.63 4.11 -25.77
N PHE A 481 18.38 3.28 -25.04
CA PHE A 481 19.80 3.55 -24.78
C PHE A 481 20.63 3.51 -26.06
N ALA A 482 20.48 2.45 -26.86
CA ALA A 482 21.24 2.28 -28.10
C ALA A 482 20.68 3.15 -29.24
N ASP A 483 19.37 3.13 -29.44
CA ASP A 483 18.71 3.68 -30.63
C ASP A 483 18.42 5.18 -30.53
N TYR A 484 18.35 5.71 -29.31
CA TYR A 484 18.09 7.12 -29.06
C TYR A 484 19.23 7.83 -28.32
N ILE A 485 19.56 7.40 -27.09
CA ILE A 485 20.51 8.10 -26.21
C ILE A 485 21.92 8.11 -26.84
N PHE A 486 22.54 6.95 -27.01
CA PHE A 486 23.93 6.86 -27.48
C PHE A 486 24.10 7.25 -28.95
N LYS A 487 23.02 7.17 -29.74
CA LYS A 487 23.00 7.59 -31.13
C LYS A 487 22.98 9.12 -31.28
N ASN A 488 22.16 9.82 -30.49
CA ASN A 488 21.94 11.26 -30.63
C ASN A 488 22.86 12.10 -29.73
N PHE A 489 23.30 11.56 -28.59
CA PHE A 489 24.11 12.26 -27.59
C PHE A 489 25.53 11.67 -27.52
N LYS A 490 26.23 11.62 -28.65
CA LYS A 490 27.51 10.88 -28.79
C LYS A 490 28.61 11.35 -27.82
N GLY A 491 29.08 10.45 -26.96
CA GLY A 491 30.29 10.55 -26.15
C GLY A 491 31.38 9.56 -26.60
N LYS A 492 32.57 9.58 -25.97
CA LYS A 492 33.62 8.57 -26.19
C LYS A 492 33.30 7.26 -25.48
N THR A 493 32.51 7.33 -24.42
CA THR A 493 32.01 6.19 -23.64
C THR A 493 30.48 6.27 -23.55
N GLU A 494 29.84 5.17 -23.15
CA GLU A 494 28.41 5.16 -22.83
C GLU A 494 28.08 6.18 -21.73
N MET A 495 28.92 6.27 -20.69
CA MET A 495 28.77 7.24 -19.61
C MET A 495 28.87 8.70 -20.08
N GLU A 496 29.83 9.02 -20.95
CA GLU A 496 29.90 10.37 -21.54
C GLU A 496 28.69 10.67 -22.42
N SER A 497 28.08 9.65 -23.04
CA SER A 497 26.88 9.82 -23.85
C SER A 497 25.63 10.03 -22.98
N LEU A 498 25.55 9.29 -21.88
CA LEU A 498 24.52 9.45 -20.86
C LEU A 498 24.57 10.85 -20.24
N ASP A 499 25.76 11.33 -19.86
CA ASP A 499 25.94 12.68 -19.31
C ASP A 499 25.37 13.75 -20.23
N LYS A 500 25.68 13.67 -21.54
CA LYS A 500 25.16 14.59 -22.55
C LYS A 500 23.65 14.50 -22.72
N PHE A 501 23.08 13.31 -22.61
CA PHE A 501 21.64 13.11 -22.67
C PHE A 501 20.96 13.73 -21.44
N VAL A 502 21.45 13.44 -20.24
CA VAL A 502 20.92 14.02 -19.00
C VAL A 502 21.03 15.54 -19.03
N ASP A 503 22.16 16.11 -19.43
CA ASP A 503 22.30 17.56 -19.61
C ASP A 503 21.25 18.10 -20.59
N ALA A 504 21.06 17.46 -21.73
CA ALA A 504 20.06 17.89 -22.70
C ALA A 504 18.61 17.78 -22.19
N VAL A 505 18.28 16.75 -21.40
CA VAL A 505 16.97 16.61 -20.75
C VAL A 505 16.70 17.83 -19.89
N PHE A 506 17.57 18.12 -18.93
CA PHE A 506 17.31 19.19 -17.97
C PHE A 506 17.45 20.60 -18.56
N GLU A 507 18.27 20.79 -19.60
CA GLU A 507 18.43 22.08 -20.28
C GLU A 507 17.33 22.41 -21.29
N LYS A 508 16.69 21.41 -21.91
CA LYS A 508 15.84 21.62 -23.09
C LYS A 508 14.43 21.08 -22.96
N SER A 509 14.20 20.10 -22.09
CA SER A 509 12.89 19.48 -21.98
C SER A 509 11.86 20.45 -21.42
N ILE A 510 10.64 20.41 -21.95
CA ILE A 510 9.50 21.17 -21.40
C ILE A 510 9.15 20.69 -19.99
N PHE A 511 9.46 19.44 -19.67
CA PHE A 511 9.12 18.81 -18.39
C PHE A 511 10.03 19.24 -17.24
N THR A 512 11.13 19.96 -17.50
CA THR A 512 12.07 20.38 -16.46
C THR A 512 12.10 21.89 -16.21
N ASP A 513 11.18 22.64 -16.82
CA ASP A 513 11.09 24.08 -16.67
C ASP A 513 9.65 24.57 -16.92
N LYS A 514 9.06 25.22 -15.91
CA LYS A 514 7.67 25.68 -15.97
C LYS A 514 7.42 26.64 -17.13
N ALA A 515 8.34 27.56 -17.41
CA ALA A 515 8.15 28.52 -18.49
C ALA A 515 8.15 27.85 -19.87
N ARG A 516 8.96 26.80 -20.06
CA ARG A 516 8.91 25.97 -21.27
C ARG A 516 7.62 25.17 -21.36
N MET A 517 7.14 24.60 -20.25
CA MET A 517 5.85 23.90 -20.19
C MET A 517 4.69 24.84 -20.54
N ASP A 518 4.59 25.99 -19.87
CA ASP A 518 3.54 26.99 -20.09
C ASP A 518 3.53 27.48 -21.54
N ALA A 519 4.71 27.75 -22.11
CA ALA A 519 4.84 28.17 -23.50
C ALA A 519 4.40 27.06 -24.49
N PHE A 520 4.67 25.79 -24.17
CA PHE A 520 4.20 24.66 -24.95
C PHE A 520 2.67 24.52 -24.85
N LEU A 521 2.10 24.54 -23.65
CA LEU A 521 0.64 24.41 -23.44
C LEU A 521 -0.15 25.58 -24.03
N ALA A 522 0.44 26.78 -24.12
CA ALA A 522 -0.17 27.91 -24.82
C ALA A 522 -0.27 27.68 -26.34
N LYS A 523 0.62 26.88 -26.92
CA LYS A 523 0.65 26.58 -28.35
C LYS A 523 1.24 25.18 -28.61
N PRO A 524 0.47 24.11 -28.31
CA PRO A 524 0.99 22.76 -28.40
C PRO A 524 1.32 22.44 -29.85
N SER A 525 2.45 21.77 -30.06
CA SER A 525 2.84 21.33 -31.40
C SER A 525 3.58 20.01 -31.34
N LYS A 526 3.17 19.10 -32.23
CA LYS A 526 3.77 17.77 -32.34
C LYS A 526 5.29 17.84 -32.53
N LYS A 527 5.76 18.80 -33.34
CA LYS A 527 7.18 19.02 -33.58
C LYS A 527 7.99 19.33 -32.31
N VAL A 528 7.39 19.98 -31.31
CA VAL A 528 8.07 20.25 -30.04
C VAL A 528 8.15 18.96 -29.21
N LEU A 529 7.04 18.24 -29.03
CA LEU A 529 7.03 16.95 -28.32
C LEU A 529 7.95 15.91 -28.96
N ASP A 530 7.85 15.70 -30.28
CA ASP A 530 8.68 14.74 -31.01
C ASP A 530 10.19 15.06 -30.94
N LYS A 531 10.57 16.29 -30.55
CA LYS A 531 11.96 16.70 -30.36
C LYS A 531 12.38 16.80 -28.90
N ASP A 532 11.44 16.66 -27.97
CA ASP A 532 11.72 16.77 -26.55
C ASP A 532 12.51 15.53 -26.08
N PRO A 533 13.68 15.73 -25.45
CA PRO A 533 14.54 14.62 -25.05
C PRO A 533 13.92 13.71 -23.98
N MET A 534 13.15 14.28 -23.03
CA MET A 534 12.46 13.47 -22.03
C MET A 534 11.29 12.73 -22.66
N PHE A 535 10.54 13.38 -23.55
CA PHE A 535 9.42 12.73 -24.26
C PHE A 535 9.86 11.50 -25.08
N ASN A 536 10.92 11.63 -25.89
CA ASN A 536 11.46 10.52 -26.66
C ASN A 536 12.00 9.40 -25.77
N TYR A 537 12.62 9.76 -24.64
CA TYR A 537 13.09 8.79 -23.67
C TYR A 537 11.93 7.97 -23.09
N VAL A 538 10.91 8.64 -22.56
CA VAL A 538 9.73 7.98 -21.96
C VAL A 538 8.97 7.16 -23.00
N GLN A 539 8.79 7.65 -24.23
CA GLN A 539 8.15 6.86 -25.29
C GLN A 539 8.88 5.55 -25.58
N GLY A 540 10.23 5.58 -25.63
CA GLY A 540 11.04 4.37 -25.82
C GLY A 540 10.92 3.39 -24.66
N VAL A 541 10.96 3.90 -23.42
CA VAL A 541 10.85 3.05 -22.22
C VAL A 541 9.45 2.46 -22.07
N PHE A 542 8.42 3.28 -22.22
CA PHE A 542 7.03 2.89 -22.05
C PHE A 542 6.59 1.84 -23.09
N GLY A 543 7.05 1.97 -24.34
CA GLY A 543 6.76 0.99 -25.39
C GLY A 543 7.28 -0.41 -25.05
N ASP A 544 8.53 -0.51 -24.57
CA ASP A 544 9.11 -1.78 -24.15
C ASP A 544 8.42 -2.33 -22.90
N LEU A 545 8.07 -1.49 -21.92
CA LEU A 545 7.32 -1.91 -20.73
C LEU A 545 5.99 -2.56 -21.11
N MET A 546 5.21 -1.91 -21.99
CA MET A 546 3.97 -2.48 -22.51
C MET A 546 4.20 -3.79 -23.28
N GLY A 547 5.27 -3.85 -24.07
CA GLY A 547 5.67 -5.07 -24.79
C GLY A 547 5.95 -6.25 -23.85
N VAL A 548 6.71 -6.01 -22.78
CA VAL A 548 7.02 -7.02 -21.76
C VAL A 548 5.75 -7.43 -21.02
N GLN A 549 4.94 -6.49 -20.53
CA GLN A 549 3.69 -6.82 -19.83
C GLN A 549 2.74 -7.65 -20.72
N MET A 550 2.57 -7.27 -21.98
CA MET A 550 1.73 -8.03 -22.92
C MET A 550 2.27 -9.43 -23.21
N ALA A 551 3.60 -9.61 -23.26
CA ALA A 551 4.22 -10.92 -23.48
C ALA A 551 3.97 -11.91 -22.33
N TYR A 552 3.73 -11.40 -21.11
CA TYR A 552 3.53 -12.22 -19.92
C TYR A 552 2.12 -12.17 -19.33
N LEU A 553 1.17 -11.49 -20.00
CA LEU A 553 -0.22 -11.38 -19.55
C LEU A 553 -0.84 -12.75 -19.25
N GLY A 554 -0.59 -13.75 -20.10
CA GLY A 554 -1.08 -15.11 -19.88
C GLY A 554 -0.48 -15.81 -18.65
N ALA A 555 0.80 -15.54 -18.33
CA ALA A 555 1.42 -16.07 -17.12
C ALA A 555 0.84 -15.39 -15.86
N MET A 556 0.59 -14.08 -15.92
CA MET A 556 -0.05 -13.33 -14.82
C MET A 556 -1.49 -13.80 -14.57
N GLU A 557 -2.28 -13.98 -15.63
CA GLU A 557 -3.64 -14.55 -15.53
C GLU A 557 -3.60 -15.95 -14.91
N ASN A 558 -2.71 -16.82 -15.40
CA ASN A 558 -2.54 -18.16 -14.84
C ASN A 558 -2.11 -18.16 -13.36
N ILE A 559 -1.25 -17.23 -12.93
CA ILE A 559 -0.90 -17.07 -11.52
C ILE A 559 -2.15 -16.73 -10.71
N GLY A 560 -2.92 -15.70 -11.12
CA GLY A 560 -4.13 -15.28 -10.41
C GLY A 560 -5.16 -16.41 -10.25
N VAL A 561 -5.42 -17.14 -11.34
CA VAL A 561 -6.34 -18.29 -11.34
C VAL A 561 -5.88 -19.38 -10.38
N ASN A 562 -4.62 -19.77 -10.47
CA ASN A 562 -4.13 -20.92 -9.72
C ASN A 562 -3.88 -20.57 -8.24
N GLU A 563 -3.53 -19.33 -7.89
CA GLU A 563 -3.48 -18.90 -6.48
C GLU A 563 -4.89 -18.89 -5.86
N ARG A 564 -5.92 -18.46 -6.61
CA ARG A 564 -7.32 -18.55 -6.17
C ARG A 564 -7.75 -20.01 -5.93
N LEU A 565 -7.50 -20.89 -6.91
CA LEU A 565 -7.81 -22.32 -6.78
C LEU A 565 -7.01 -22.99 -5.66
N PHE A 566 -5.78 -22.55 -5.43
CA PHE A 566 -4.96 -23.04 -4.34
C PHE A 566 -5.55 -22.69 -2.98
N ILE A 567 -5.98 -21.44 -2.78
CA ILE A 567 -6.65 -21.01 -1.54
C ILE A 567 -7.95 -21.79 -1.33
N GLU A 568 -8.74 -21.96 -2.38
CA GLU A 568 -9.97 -22.73 -2.35
C GLU A 568 -9.70 -24.18 -1.91
N GLY A 569 -8.80 -24.88 -2.60
CA GLY A 569 -8.41 -26.23 -2.26
C GLY A 569 -7.79 -26.34 -0.86
N LEU A 570 -7.02 -25.34 -0.42
CA LEU A 570 -6.42 -25.32 0.91
C LEU A 570 -7.49 -25.23 2.01
N ARG A 571 -8.56 -24.47 1.79
CA ARG A 571 -9.71 -24.38 2.70
C ARG A 571 -10.52 -25.67 2.77
N GLU A 572 -10.64 -26.39 1.66
CA GLU A 572 -11.24 -27.73 1.62
C GLU A 572 -10.35 -28.80 2.26
N PHE A 573 -9.03 -28.64 2.15
CA PHE A 573 -8.05 -29.54 2.74
C PHE A 573 -7.98 -29.42 4.27
N GLN A 574 -7.97 -28.19 4.78
CA GLN A 574 -7.78 -27.91 6.21
C GLN A 574 -9.10 -27.53 6.89
N THR A 575 -10.09 -28.42 6.89
CA THR A 575 -11.43 -28.13 7.47
C THR A 575 -11.42 -27.79 8.96
N ASP A 576 -10.38 -28.20 9.69
CA ASP A 576 -10.20 -27.89 11.11
C ASP A 576 -9.52 -26.52 11.35
N ARG A 577 -9.00 -25.86 10.31
CA ARG A 577 -8.37 -24.54 10.41
C ARG A 577 -9.41 -23.45 10.22
N THR A 578 -9.38 -22.44 11.09
CA THR A 578 -10.15 -21.22 10.88
C THR A 578 -9.38 -20.28 9.96
N PHE A 579 -9.92 -20.02 8.76
CA PHE A 579 -9.30 -19.12 7.77
C PHE A 579 -9.78 -17.68 7.96
N TYR A 580 -8.96 -16.73 7.51
CA TYR A 580 -9.27 -15.29 7.51
C TYR A 580 -8.63 -14.66 6.27
N PRO A 581 -9.30 -13.72 5.59
CA PRO A 581 -8.82 -13.27 4.30
C PRO A 581 -7.58 -12.40 4.43
N ASP A 582 -6.77 -12.36 3.37
CA ASP A 582 -5.70 -11.38 3.23
C ASP A 582 -6.23 -9.94 3.39
N ALA A 583 -5.40 -9.06 3.93
CA ALA A 583 -5.75 -7.65 4.07
C ALA A 583 -5.91 -6.98 2.69
N ASN A 584 -6.82 -6.03 2.60
CA ASN A 584 -7.20 -5.32 1.37
C ASN A 584 -7.81 -3.93 1.69
N SER A 585 -7.26 -3.23 2.67
CA SER A 585 -7.70 -1.90 3.12
C SER A 585 -9.15 -1.82 3.62
N THR A 586 -9.73 -2.95 4.05
CA THR A 586 -11.06 -3.01 4.70
C THR A 586 -10.93 -3.11 6.21
N LEU A 587 -12.00 -2.78 6.95
CA LEU A 587 -12.01 -2.81 8.42
C LEU A 587 -11.86 -4.24 8.97
N ARG A 588 -10.73 -4.51 9.64
CA ARG A 588 -10.39 -5.80 10.28
C ARG A 588 -10.19 -5.66 11.78
N LEU A 589 -10.33 -6.79 12.46
CA LEU A 589 -10.04 -6.95 13.87
C LEU A 589 -8.92 -7.98 14.06
N THR A 590 -7.99 -7.71 14.96
CA THR A 590 -7.03 -8.69 15.46
C THR A 590 -6.95 -8.59 16.98
N TYR A 591 -6.53 -9.66 17.64
CA TYR A 591 -6.47 -9.73 19.10
C TYR A 591 -5.36 -10.66 19.57
N GLY A 592 -4.93 -10.47 20.81
CA GLY A 592 -3.88 -11.26 21.43
C GLY A 592 -3.64 -10.79 22.86
N THR A 593 -2.38 -10.91 23.31
CA THR A 593 -1.97 -10.42 24.61
C THR A 593 -0.67 -9.62 24.51
N VAL A 594 -0.47 -8.68 25.43
CA VAL A 594 0.83 -7.98 25.57
C VAL A 594 1.90 -9.00 25.97
N GLN A 595 2.97 -9.15 25.18
CA GLN A 595 4.03 -10.14 25.44
C GLN A 595 5.43 -9.59 25.20
N SER A 596 6.39 -10.15 25.94
CA SER A 596 7.82 -10.08 25.62
C SER A 596 8.17 -11.13 24.55
N TYR A 597 9.36 -11.01 23.93
CA TYR A 597 9.83 -12.04 23.00
C TYR A 597 11.36 -12.12 22.93
N ASP A 598 11.86 -13.27 22.46
CA ASP A 598 13.28 -13.53 22.27
C ASP A 598 13.62 -13.46 20.77
N PRO A 599 14.16 -12.34 20.26
CA PRO A 599 14.42 -12.17 18.82
C PRO A 599 15.53 -13.09 18.29
N ARG A 600 16.43 -13.55 19.16
CA ARG A 600 17.60 -14.37 18.83
C ARG A 600 18.23 -14.94 20.10
N ASP A 601 19.13 -15.90 19.93
CA ASP A 601 19.86 -16.51 21.04
C ASP A 601 20.50 -15.46 21.96
N ALA A 602 20.37 -15.70 23.27
CA ALA A 602 20.84 -14.85 24.36
C ALA A 602 20.28 -13.40 24.41
N VAL A 603 19.23 -13.06 23.65
CA VAL A 603 18.60 -11.73 23.67
C VAL A 603 17.12 -11.86 24.05
N HIS A 604 16.70 -11.08 25.05
CA HIS A 604 15.30 -11.00 25.50
C HIS A 604 14.81 -9.55 25.40
N TYR A 605 13.74 -9.33 24.65
CA TYR A 605 13.08 -8.03 24.55
C TYR A 605 11.84 -8.00 25.42
N LYS A 606 11.81 -7.05 26.35
CA LYS A 606 10.64 -6.79 27.20
C LYS A 606 9.49 -6.23 26.37
N TYR A 607 8.28 -6.33 26.90
CA TYR A 607 7.04 -5.85 26.27
C TYR A 607 6.83 -4.32 26.32
N LEU A 608 7.70 -3.59 27.03
CA LEU A 608 7.56 -2.16 27.27
C LEU A 608 8.92 -1.45 27.22
N THR A 609 8.89 -0.18 26.82
CA THR A 609 10.03 0.75 26.82
C THR A 609 9.71 1.97 27.67
N TYR A 610 10.75 2.71 28.07
CA TYR A 610 10.62 3.92 28.87
C TYR A 610 11.47 5.05 28.29
N ALA A 611 11.23 6.27 28.75
CA ALA A 611 11.96 7.45 28.29
C ALA A 611 13.48 7.40 28.60
N ASP A 612 13.93 6.57 29.53
CA ASP A 612 15.36 6.36 29.78
C ASP A 612 16.08 5.66 28.61
N GLY A 613 15.37 4.98 27.71
CA GLY A 613 15.92 4.43 26.47
C GLY A 613 16.15 5.48 25.38
N ILE A 614 15.64 6.71 25.55
CA ILE A 614 15.86 7.85 24.66
C ILE A 614 17.15 8.61 25.03
N ILE A 615 17.46 8.67 26.33
CA ILE A 615 18.54 9.45 26.95
C ILE A 615 19.84 8.65 26.94
#